data_AF-A0AAD7PTY3-F1
#
_entry.id   AF-A0AAD7PTY3-F1
#
_cell.length_a   1.000
_cell.length_b   1.000
_cell.length_c   1.000
_cell.angle_alpha   90.00
_cell.angle_beta   90.00
_cell.angle_gamma   90.00
#
_symmetry.space_group_name_H-M   'P 1'
#
loop_
_entity.id
_entity.type
_entity.pdbx_description
1 polymer ?
#
loop_
_entity_poly.entity_id
_entity_poly.type
_entity_poly.pdbx_seq_one_letter_code
_entity_poly.pdbx_strand_id
1 'polypeptide(L)'
;MDGQGFADHIQLKPSAILTGTAKHRSVGAPIGLVDIGTSEKAYLFRVALPGVQDECKVKCEILRDGRVKIEGEIAGVGFLRDASIACQMRSQQLCPPEPFTISFSLPGPVDPRLFFPAFRLDGVLEVMVLKPKVRPVDGSFPHP
;
A
#
# COMPACT_ATOMS: atom_id res chain seq x y z
N MET A 1 53.66 38.01 -3.93
CA MET A 1 52.73 38.76 -3.05
C MET A 1 51.35 38.25 -3.34
N ASP A 2 50.72 37.83 -2.26
CA ASP A 2 49.56 36.97 -2.10
C ASP A 2 48.25 37.57 -2.65
N GLY A 3 47.25 36.72 -2.91
CA GLY A 3 45.92 37.20 -3.31
C GLY A 3 44.91 36.11 -3.68
N GLN A 4 44.48 35.38 -2.67
CA GLN A 4 43.45 34.35 -2.64
C GLN A 4 42.03 34.87 -3.02
N GLY A 5 41.17 34.00 -3.59
CA GLY A 5 39.72 34.26 -3.57
C GLY A 5 38.89 33.54 -4.63
N PHE A 6 38.49 32.31 -4.34
CA PHE A 6 37.49 31.51 -5.06
C PHE A 6 36.09 31.85 -4.54
N ALA A 7 35.10 32.05 -5.41
CA ALA A 7 33.72 31.51 -5.30
C ALA A 7 32.73 32.25 -6.21
N ASP A 8 32.14 31.48 -7.12
CA ASP A 8 30.94 31.76 -7.88
C ASP A 8 29.73 32.10 -7.00
N HIS A 9 28.88 33.03 -7.47
CA HIS A 9 27.50 33.12 -6.99
C HIS A 9 26.57 33.61 -8.10
N ILE A 10 26.37 32.79 -9.14
CA ILE A 10 25.27 32.99 -10.09
C ILE A 10 23.97 32.66 -9.35
N GLN A 11 23.34 33.70 -8.82
CA GLN A 11 22.04 33.63 -8.17
C GLN A 11 20.94 33.37 -9.23
N LEU A 12 20.72 32.09 -9.57
CA LEU A 12 19.55 31.71 -10.35
C LEU A 12 18.34 31.72 -9.42
N LYS A 13 17.47 32.70 -9.61
CA LYS A 13 16.14 32.77 -9.01
C LYS A 13 15.14 32.20 -10.03
N PRO A 14 14.59 31.00 -9.87
CA PRO A 14 13.41 30.62 -10.63
C PRO A 14 12.21 31.26 -9.94
N SER A 15 11.76 32.39 -10.49
CA SER A 15 10.40 32.86 -10.28
C SER A 15 9.47 31.88 -10.97
N ALA A 16 8.86 30.97 -10.21
CA ALA A 16 7.78 30.12 -10.72
C ALA A 16 6.46 30.77 -10.33
N ILE A 17 5.86 31.50 -11.28
CA ILE A 17 4.47 31.93 -11.19
C ILE A 17 3.62 30.75 -11.67
N LEU A 18 2.88 30.13 -10.76
CA LEU A 18 1.97 29.04 -11.08
C LEU A 18 0.58 29.63 -11.40
N THR A 19 0.33 29.88 -12.67
CA THR A 19 -1.03 30.16 -13.16
C THR A 19 -1.56 28.92 -13.87
N GLY A 20 -2.47 28.20 -13.20
CA GLY A 20 -3.15 27.05 -13.79
C GLY A 20 -4.30 26.59 -12.90
N THR A 21 -5.49 26.51 -13.48
CA THR A 21 -6.70 25.96 -12.86
C THR A 21 -6.56 24.44 -12.73
N ALA A 22 -5.89 23.96 -11.68
CA ALA A 22 -5.77 22.54 -11.38
C ALA A 22 -7.13 21.95 -10.93
N LYS A 23 -7.96 21.58 -11.91
CA LYS A 23 -9.08 20.66 -11.70
C LYS A 23 -8.57 19.23 -11.89
N HIS A 24 -8.42 18.50 -10.78
CA HIS A 24 -8.47 17.05 -10.66
C HIS A 24 -7.50 16.23 -11.54
N ARG A 25 -6.31 15.91 -10.98
CA ARG A 25 -5.55 14.69 -11.32
C ARG A 25 -4.75 14.33 -10.07
N SER A 26 -5.06 13.20 -9.42
CA SER A 26 -4.25 12.74 -8.28
C SER A 26 -2.88 12.32 -8.80
N VAL A 27 -1.87 13.18 -8.61
CA VAL A 27 -0.45 12.88 -8.84
C VAL A 27 0.10 12.26 -7.54
N GLY A 28 -0.52 11.16 -7.10
CA GLY A 28 -0.11 10.41 -5.92
C GLY A 28 0.43 9.04 -6.32
N ALA A 29 1.32 8.47 -5.50
CA ALA A 29 1.67 7.05 -5.62
C ALA A 29 0.38 6.22 -5.61
N PRO A 30 0.28 5.13 -6.39
CA PRO A 30 -0.97 4.39 -6.57
C PRO A 30 -1.29 3.54 -5.33
N ILE A 31 -1.72 4.19 -4.25
CA ILE A 31 -2.17 3.55 -3.02
C ILE A 31 -3.55 2.94 -3.26
N GLY A 32 -3.73 1.71 -2.79
CA GLY A 32 -5.00 1.00 -2.85
C GLY A 32 -5.32 0.38 -4.20
N LEU A 33 -4.34 0.23 -5.10
CA LEU A 33 -4.51 -0.69 -6.23
C LEU A 33 -4.65 -2.12 -5.70
N VAL A 34 -5.73 -2.80 -6.10
CA VAL A 34 -6.05 -4.15 -5.66
C VAL A 34 -6.05 -5.09 -6.86
N ASP A 35 -5.33 -6.21 -6.73
CA ASP A 35 -5.44 -7.38 -7.61
C ASP A 35 -6.02 -8.57 -6.83
N ILE A 36 -6.86 -9.40 -7.46
CA ILE A 36 -7.50 -10.57 -6.83
C ILE A 36 -7.33 -11.80 -7.72
N GLY A 37 -6.55 -12.77 -7.24
CA GLY A 37 -6.43 -14.11 -7.78
C GLY A 37 -7.41 -15.08 -7.12
N THR A 38 -7.98 -15.99 -7.92
CA THR A 38 -8.89 -17.04 -7.43
C THR A 38 -8.32 -18.42 -7.73
N SER A 39 -8.35 -19.31 -6.73
CA SER A 39 -8.07 -20.74 -6.88
C SER A 39 -9.24 -21.57 -6.37
N GLU A 40 -9.19 -22.90 -6.52
CA GLU A 40 -10.22 -23.80 -5.98
C GLU A 40 -10.39 -23.64 -4.45
N LYS A 41 -9.28 -23.45 -3.73
CA LYS A 41 -9.26 -23.52 -2.25
C LYS A 41 -9.04 -22.18 -1.56
N ALA A 42 -8.62 -21.16 -2.29
CA ALA A 42 -8.20 -19.87 -1.72
C ALA A 42 -8.48 -18.70 -2.66
N TYR A 43 -8.55 -17.51 -2.08
CA TYR A 43 -8.32 -16.25 -2.78
C TYR A 43 -6.96 -15.70 -2.39
N LEU A 44 -6.30 -15.07 -3.36
CA LEU A 44 -5.10 -14.25 -3.15
C LEU A 44 -5.48 -12.82 -3.50
N PHE A 45 -5.17 -11.85 -2.66
CA PHE A 45 -5.26 -10.46 -3.05
C PHE A 45 -3.97 -9.70 -2.75
N ARG A 46 -3.67 -8.69 -3.56
CA ARG A 46 -2.48 -7.85 -3.45
C ARG A 46 -2.92 -6.40 -3.42
N VAL A 47 -2.45 -5.65 -2.43
CA VAL A 47 -2.78 -4.24 -2.26
C VAL A 47 -1.52 -3.41 -2.26
N ALA A 48 -1.41 -2.47 -3.19
CA ALA A 48 -0.32 -1.50 -3.21
C ALA A 48 -0.49 -0.50 -2.06
N LEU A 49 0.44 -0.50 -1.12
CA LEU A 49 0.51 0.39 0.04
C LEU A 49 1.87 1.12 0.11
N PRO A 50 2.30 1.81 -0.97
CA PRO A 50 3.54 2.57 -0.94
C PRO A 50 3.48 3.67 0.13
N GLY A 51 4.53 3.81 0.94
CA GLY A 51 4.62 4.83 2.00
C GLY A 51 4.15 4.38 3.38
N VAL A 52 3.67 3.14 3.54
CA VAL A 52 3.52 2.51 4.85
C VAL A 52 4.93 2.18 5.38
N GLN A 53 5.34 2.85 6.46
CA GLN A 53 6.63 2.59 7.11
C GLN A 53 6.54 1.53 8.21
N ASP A 54 5.36 1.34 8.78
CA ASP A 54 5.12 0.42 9.89
C ASP A 54 3.97 -0.50 9.56
N GLU A 55 4.30 -1.75 9.21
CA GLU A 55 3.31 -2.80 8.93
C GLU A 55 2.43 -3.10 10.16
N CYS A 56 2.93 -2.89 11.37
CA CYS A 56 2.18 -3.13 12.60
C CYS A 56 0.99 -2.17 12.76
N LYS A 57 1.02 -1.02 12.06
CA LYS A 57 -0.07 -0.04 12.05
C LYS A 57 -1.10 -0.33 10.97
N VAL A 58 -0.89 -1.33 10.12
CA VAL A 58 -1.89 -1.73 9.13
C VAL A 58 -2.79 -2.79 9.72
N LYS A 59 -4.09 -2.47 9.74
CA LYS A 59 -5.14 -3.36 10.18
C LYS A 59 -5.87 -3.92 8.96
N CYS A 60 -5.89 -5.25 8.83
CA CYS A 60 -6.62 -5.94 7.78
C CYS A 60 -7.73 -6.79 8.39
N GLU A 61 -8.98 -6.43 8.11
CA GLU A 61 -10.17 -7.18 8.51
C GLU A 61 -10.76 -7.91 7.30
N ILE A 62 -11.07 -9.18 7.48
CA ILE A 62 -11.73 -10.01 6.46
C ILE A 62 -12.99 -10.62 7.09
N LEU A 63 -14.14 -10.35 6.48
CA LEU A 63 -15.42 -10.89 6.91
C LEU A 63 -15.74 -12.19 6.16
N ARG A 64 -16.58 -13.04 6.77
CA ARG A 64 -16.95 -14.35 6.21
C ARG A 64 -17.62 -14.27 4.83
N ASP A 65 -18.29 -13.16 4.55
CA ASP A 65 -18.95 -12.89 3.26
C ASP A 65 -17.98 -12.39 2.18
N GLY A 66 -16.67 -12.33 2.49
CA GLY A 66 -15.64 -11.90 1.55
C GLY A 66 -15.38 -10.39 1.56
N ARG A 67 -16.07 -9.59 2.38
CA ARG A 67 -15.72 -8.16 2.54
C ARG A 67 -14.38 -8.01 3.22
N VAL A 68 -13.53 -7.17 2.65
CA VAL A 68 -12.20 -6.85 3.17
C VAL A 68 -12.15 -5.35 3.47
N LYS A 69 -11.56 -5.00 4.61
CA LYS A 69 -11.28 -3.62 5.01
C LYS A 69 -9.84 -3.52 5.50
N ILE A 70 -9.10 -2.58 4.95
CA ILE A 70 -7.71 -2.32 5.31
C ILE A 70 -7.61 -0.87 5.77
N GLU A 71 -7.09 -0.66 6.97
CA GLU A 71 -6.88 0.64 7.59
C GLU A 71 -5.42 0.79 7.96
N GLY A 72 -4.89 2.01 7.91
CA GLY A 72 -3.53 2.30 8.38
C GLY A 72 -3.18 3.76 8.23
N GLU A 73 -1.91 4.09 8.48
CA GLU A 73 -1.35 5.42 8.33
C GLU A 73 -0.24 5.39 7.28
N ILE A 74 -0.27 6.31 6.33
CA ILE A 74 0.85 6.52 5.39
C ILE A 74 1.69 7.67 5.92
N ALA A 75 3.02 7.50 5.92
CA ALA A 75 3.90 8.61 6.25
C ALA A 75 3.79 9.68 5.16
N GLY A 76 3.64 10.95 5.56
CA GLY A 76 3.59 12.05 4.62
C GLY A 76 4.81 12.07 3.71
N VAL A 77 4.58 12.35 2.42
CA VAL A 77 5.54 12.30 1.31
C VAL A 77 6.97 12.66 1.71
N GLY A 78 7.80 11.61 1.81
CA GLY A 78 9.26 11.65 1.87
C GLY A 78 9.78 10.48 1.05
N PHE A 79 10.02 10.72 -0.24
CA PHE A 79 10.49 9.70 -1.17
C PHE A 79 11.91 9.22 -0.80
N LEU A 80 12.12 7.92 -1.03
CA LEU A 80 13.40 7.21 -1.13
C LEU A 80 14.28 7.20 0.14
N ARG A 81 14.29 6.06 0.85
CA ARG A 81 15.52 5.65 1.55
C ARG A 81 16.47 5.11 0.51
N ASP A 82 17.22 6.00 -0.14
CA ASP A 82 18.43 5.58 -0.84
C ASP A 82 19.39 5.02 0.21
N ALA A 83 19.80 3.77 0.02
CA ALA A 83 20.85 3.14 0.82
C ALA A 83 22.25 3.67 0.45
N SER A 84 22.38 4.97 0.14
CA SER A 84 23.67 5.63 -0.02
C SER A 84 24.04 6.31 1.30
N ILE A 85 25.10 5.81 1.93
CA ILE A 85 25.57 6.12 3.28
C ILE A 85 26.02 7.59 3.47
N ALA A 86 25.84 8.47 2.49
CA ALA A 86 26.39 9.83 2.54
C ALA A 86 25.39 10.99 2.35
N CYS A 87 24.10 10.73 2.05
CA CYS A 87 23.12 11.81 1.99
C CYS A 87 22.07 11.63 3.07
N GLN A 88 22.34 12.17 4.25
CA GLN A 88 21.32 12.36 5.28
C GLN A 88 20.29 13.37 4.74
N MET A 89 19.33 12.89 3.96
CA MET A 89 18.21 13.69 3.53
C MET A 89 17.39 14.01 4.79
N ARG A 90 17.59 15.20 5.35
CA ARG A 90 16.72 15.78 6.38
C ARG A 90 15.41 16.20 5.73
N SER A 91 14.68 15.28 5.10
CA SER A 91 13.30 15.53 4.73
C SER A 91 12.51 15.54 6.02
N GLN A 92 12.35 16.73 6.60
CA GLN A 92 11.29 16.98 7.56
C GLN A 92 10.02 16.41 6.93
N GLN A 93 9.32 15.54 7.64
CA GLN A 93 8.05 14.98 7.20
C GLN A 93 7.13 16.15 6.82
N LEU A 94 7.02 16.45 5.52
CA LEU A 94 6.42 17.69 5.02
C LEU A 94 4.90 17.67 5.17
N CYS A 95 4.32 16.48 5.36
CA CYS A 95 2.91 16.29 5.63
C CYS A 95 2.76 15.36 6.85
N PRO A 96 1.80 15.62 7.75
CA PRO A 96 1.48 14.69 8.83
C PRO A 96 1.15 13.30 8.27
N PRO A 97 1.29 12.21 9.07
CA PRO A 97 0.82 10.90 8.65
C PRO A 97 -0.68 10.98 8.37
N GLU A 98 -1.11 10.48 7.21
CA GLU A 98 -2.52 10.51 6.83
C GLU A 98 -3.11 9.09 6.97
N PRO A 99 -4.27 8.96 7.63
CA PRO A 99 -4.96 7.68 7.69
C PRO A 99 -5.53 7.32 6.32
N PHE A 100 -5.53 6.03 5.99
CA PHE A 100 -6.19 5.51 4.81
C PHE A 100 -7.17 4.39 5.17
N THR A 101 -8.15 4.19 4.28
CA THR A 101 -9.06 3.05 4.33
C THR A 101 -9.28 2.53 2.92
N ILE A 102 -9.08 1.23 2.72
CA ILE A 102 -9.33 0.52 1.47
C ILE A 102 -10.35 -0.58 1.74
N SER A 103 -11.40 -0.64 0.93
CA SER A 103 -12.47 -1.62 1.08
C SER A 103 -12.80 -2.26 -0.26
N PHE A 104 -12.91 -3.58 -0.30
CA PHE A 104 -13.32 -4.35 -1.48
C PHE A 104 -13.95 -5.68 -1.05
N SER A 105 -14.46 -6.43 -2.02
CA SER A 105 -15.07 -7.74 -1.77
C SER A 105 -14.40 -8.82 -2.61
N LEU A 106 -14.14 -9.96 -1.97
CA LEU A 106 -13.75 -11.18 -2.65
C LEU A 106 -14.95 -11.78 -3.40
N PRO A 107 -14.73 -12.60 -4.44
CA PRO A 107 -15.81 -13.19 -5.24
C PRO A 107 -16.78 -14.10 -4.48
N GLY A 108 -16.45 -14.50 -3.25
CA GLY A 108 -17.30 -15.36 -2.44
C GLY A 108 -16.81 -15.50 -1.01
N PRO A 109 -17.47 -16.39 -0.23
CA PRO A 109 -17.20 -16.53 1.19
C PRO A 109 -15.81 -17.10 1.46
N VAL A 110 -15.34 -16.87 2.69
CA VAL A 110 -14.01 -17.25 3.20
C VAL A 110 -14.11 -17.78 4.63
N ASP A 111 -13.05 -18.44 5.11
CA ASP A 111 -12.83 -18.65 6.54
C ASP A 111 -11.84 -17.58 7.06
N PRO A 112 -12.30 -16.53 7.78
CA PRO A 112 -11.43 -15.47 8.29
C PRO A 112 -10.34 -15.92 9.25
N ARG A 113 -10.41 -17.14 9.78
CA ARG A 113 -9.38 -17.70 10.67
C ARG A 113 -8.20 -18.28 9.89
N LEU A 114 -8.35 -18.43 8.58
CA LEU A 114 -7.42 -19.09 7.69
C LEU A 114 -6.89 -18.10 6.65
N PHE A 115 -6.36 -16.97 7.13
CA PHE A 115 -5.72 -15.95 6.29
C PHE A 115 -4.24 -15.80 6.65
N PHE A 116 -3.45 -15.43 5.66
CA PHE A 116 -2.00 -15.38 5.72
C PHE A 116 -1.53 -14.06 5.07
N PRO A 117 -1.30 -13.00 5.88
CA PRO A 117 -0.81 -11.73 5.37
C PRO A 117 0.71 -11.73 5.26
N ALA A 118 1.24 -11.05 4.24
CA ALA A 118 2.66 -10.79 4.04
C ALA A 118 2.88 -9.39 3.47
N PHE A 119 3.64 -8.56 4.17
CA PHE A 119 4.11 -7.28 3.63
C PHE A 119 5.41 -7.48 2.86
N ARG A 120 5.38 -7.12 1.58
CA ARG A 120 6.53 -7.19 0.70
C ARG A 120 7.33 -5.88 0.78
N LEU A 121 8.64 -5.98 0.62
CA LEU A 121 9.56 -4.84 0.66
C LEU A 121 9.30 -3.79 -0.44
N ASP A 122 8.55 -4.15 -1.49
CA ASP A 122 8.10 -3.25 -2.55
C ASP A 122 6.82 -2.47 -2.19
N GLY A 123 6.37 -2.54 -0.93
CA GLY A 123 5.19 -1.83 -0.45
C GLY A 123 3.88 -2.48 -0.87
N VAL A 124 3.86 -3.80 -1.07
CA VAL A 124 2.64 -4.56 -1.40
C VAL A 124 2.24 -5.44 -0.22
N LEU A 125 0.99 -5.30 0.24
CA LEU A 125 0.36 -6.26 1.14
C LEU A 125 -0.22 -7.40 0.31
N GLU A 126 0.34 -8.60 0.46
CA GLU A 126 -0.13 -9.83 -0.17
C GLU A 126 -0.85 -10.68 0.88
N VAL A 127 -2.08 -11.10 0.58
CA VAL A 127 -2.90 -11.87 1.52
C VAL A 127 -3.55 -13.04 0.82
N MET A 128 -3.29 -14.24 1.35
CA MET A 128 -4.00 -15.45 0.98
C MET A 128 -5.07 -15.75 2.02
N VAL A 129 -6.28 -16.08 1.60
CA VAL A 129 -7.37 -16.49 2.50
C VAL A 129 -8.07 -17.74 1.97
N LEU A 130 -8.27 -18.73 2.83
CA LEU A 130 -8.90 -20.00 2.44
C LEU A 130 -10.42 -19.84 2.32
N LYS A 131 -10.98 -20.50 1.31
CA LYS A 131 -12.42 -20.69 1.14
C LYS A 131 -12.94 -21.65 2.22
N PRO A 132 -14.22 -21.56 2.61
CA PRO A 132 -14.82 -22.53 3.52
C PRO A 132 -14.72 -23.94 2.93
N LYS A 133 -14.47 -24.94 3.77
CA LYS A 133 -14.64 -26.33 3.34
C LYS A 133 -16.10 -26.57 3.01
N VAL A 134 -16.42 -26.73 1.74
CA VAL A 134 -17.72 -27.25 1.31
C VAL A 134 -17.75 -28.70 1.77
N ARG A 135 -18.58 -29.01 2.77
CA ARG A 135 -18.91 -30.42 3.03
C ARG A 135 -19.76 -30.88 1.86
N PRO A 136 -19.40 -31.99 1.18
CA PRO A 136 -20.36 -32.64 0.31
C PRO A 136 -21.63 -32.85 1.11
N VAL A 137 -22.76 -32.34 0.63
CA VAL A 137 -24.04 -32.79 1.13
C VAL A 137 -24.17 -34.21 0.57
N ASP A 138 -23.76 -35.20 1.35
CA ASP A 138 -23.89 -36.62 1.02
C ASP A 138 -25.38 -36.99 1.05
N GLY A 139 -26.06 -36.60 -0.02
CA GLY A 139 -27.46 -36.87 -0.30
C GLY A 139 -27.58 -37.89 -1.43
N SER A 140 -26.99 -39.07 -1.26
CA SER A 140 -27.50 -40.32 -1.86
C SER A 140 -26.63 -41.50 -1.42
N PHE A 141 -27.04 -42.15 -0.33
CA PHE A 141 -26.74 -43.57 -0.17
C PHE A 141 -27.64 -44.31 -1.16
N PRO A 142 -27.12 -45.04 -2.16
CA PRO A 142 -27.92 -46.02 -2.86
C PRO A 142 -28.19 -47.19 -1.89
N HIS A 143 -29.47 -47.45 -1.65
CA HIS A 143 -29.98 -48.69 -1.05
C HIS A 143 -30.99 -49.31 -2.03
N PRO A 144 -31.20 -50.64 -2.07
CA PRO A 144 -30.35 -51.76 -1.65
C PRO A 144 -29.69 -52.50 -2.83
#